data_AF-A0A258YT61-F1
#
_entry.id   AF-A0A258YT61-F1
#
_cell.length_a   1.000
_cell.length_b   1.000
_cell.length_c   1.000
_cell.angle_alpha   90.00
_cell.angle_beta   90.00
_cell.angle_gamma   90.00
#
_symmetry.space_group_name_H-M   'P 1'
#
loop_
_entity.id
_entity.type
_entity.pdbx_description
1 polymer ?
#
loop_
_entity_poly.entity_id
_entity_poly.type
_entity_poly.pdbx_seq_one_letter_code
_entity_poly.pdbx_strand_id
1 'polypeptide(L)' 'MGYKRVLVKFSGEALAGENGYGIDTKILKFIATEIKTLIDAGIEVG' A
#
# COMPACT_ATOMS: atom_id res chain seq x y z
N MET A 1 -13.37 7.57 -16.79
CA MET A 1 -14.00 6.63 -15.83
C MET A 1 -12.87 5.93 -15.09
N GLY A 2 -12.72 6.20 -13.79
CA GLY A 2 -11.66 5.59 -12.98
C GLY A 2 -11.92 4.11 -12.71
N TYR A 3 -10.89 3.37 -12.31
CA TYR A 3 -11.03 1.98 -11.90
C TYR A 3 -11.94 1.89 -10.66
N LYS A 4 -12.97 1.04 -10.71
CA LYS A 4 -13.91 0.84 -9.60
C LYS A 4 -13.29 0.00 -8.47
N ARG A 5 -12.43 -0.95 -8.84
CA ARG A 5 -11.71 -1.85 -7.93
C ARG A 5 -10.31 -2.13 -8.46
N VAL A 6 -9.34 -2.19 -7.56
CA VAL A 6 -7.95 -2.55 -7.86
C VAL A 6 -7.44 -3.60 -6.87
N LEU A 7 -6.57 -4.50 -7.34
CA LEU A 7 -5.82 -5.44 -6.51
C LEU A 7 -4.38 -4.92 -6.40
N VAL A 8 -3.94 -4.57 -5.21
CA VAL A 8 -2.62 -3.98 -4.97
C VAL A 8 -1.69 -5.03 -4.37
N LYS A 9 -0.63 -5.36 -5.10
CA LYS A 9 0.38 -6.33 -4.67
C LYS A 9 1.68 -5.62 -4.33
N PHE A 10 2.18 -5.86 -3.13
CA PHE A 10 3.53 -5.44 -2.71
C PHE A 10 4.50 -6.63 -2.73
N SER A 11 5.77 -6.38 -3.02
CA SER A 11 6.82 -7.38 -2.77
C SER A 11 7.25 -7.34 -1.30
N GLY A 12 7.77 -8.45 -0.76
CA GLY A 12 8.23 -8.50 0.63
C GLY A 12 9.43 -7.58 0.87
N GLU A 13 10.28 -7.47 -0.14
CA GLU A 13 11.46 -6.59 -0.15
C GLU A 13 11.05 -5.12 -0.06
N ALA A 14 9.95 -4.72 -0.71
CA ALA A 14 9.44 -3.35 -0.64
C ALA A 14 8.98 -2.99 0.78
N LEU A 15 8.49 -3.97 1.55
CA LEU A 15 8.09 -3.76 2.95
C LEU A 15 9.29 -3.72 3.90
N ALA A 16 10.41 -4.37 3.55
CA ALA A 16 11.62 -4.39 4.37
C ALA A 16 12.43 -3.08 4.30
N GLY A 17 12.28 -2.32 3.21
CA GLY A 17 13.01 -1.08 3.00
C GLY A 17 14.52 -1.29 2.92
N GLU A 18 15.29 -0.34 3.45
CA GLU A 18 16.76 -0.38 3.44
C GLU A 18 17.34 -1.49 4.34
N ASN A 19 16.55 -2.03 5.28
CA ASN A 19 17.01 -3.08 6.18
C ASN A 19 17.19 -4.44 5.47
N GLY A 20 16.57 -4.64 4.29
CA GLY A 20 16.68 -5.87 3.49
C GLY A 20 16.01 -7.11 4.09
N TYR A 21 15.52 -7.03 5.35
CA TYR A 21 14.72 -8.05 6.02
C TYR A 21 13.72 -7.40 7.00
N GLY A 22 12.69 -8.17 7.39
CA GLY A 22 11.65 -7.70 8.31
C GLY A 22 10.62 -6.78 7.65
N ILE A 23 9.94 -5.96 8.48
CA ILE A 23 8.94 -4.99 8.02
C ILE A 23 9.32 -3.62 8.56
N ASP A 24 9.54 -2.66 7.66
CA ASP A 24 9.72 -1.25 8.01
C ASP A 24 8.36 -0.60 8.28
N THR A 25 8.15 -0.24 9.55
CA THR A 25 6.90 0.39 10.01
C THR A 25 6.65 1.77 9.39
N LYS A 26 7.68 2.49 8.94
CA LYS A 26 7.52 3.77 8.24
C LYS A 26 6.94 3.54 6.85
N ILE A 27 7.47 2.55 6.12
CA ILE A 27 6.94 2.16 4.80
C ILE A 27 5.50 1.65 4.95
N LEU A 28 5.25 0.82 5.95
CA LEU A 28 3.90 0.30 6.20
C LEU A 28 2.90 1.44 6.48
N LYS A 29 3.28 2.43 7.28
CA LYS A 29 2.44 3.60 7.59
C LYS A 29 2.21 4.48 6.36
N PHE A 30 3.23 4.65 5.52
CA PHE A 30 3.10 5.35 4.24
C PHE A 30 2.09 4.63 3.33
N ILE A 31 2.26 3.34 3.09
CA ILE A 31 1.36 2.53 2.25
C ILE A 31 -0.08 2.58 2.79
N ALA A 32 -0.27 2.44 4.10
CA ALA A 32 -1.60 2.52 4.70
C ALA A 32 -2.28 3.89 4.48
N THR A 33 -1.52 4.97 4.47
CA THR A 33 -2.03 6.32 4.19
C THR A 33 -2.45 6.45 2.73
N GLU A 34 -1.66 5.95 1.79
CA GLU A 34 -2.00 5.95 0.36
C GLU A 34 -3.23 5.07 0.06
N ILE A 35 -3.35 3.90 0.71
CA ILE A 35 -4.56 3.07 0.56
C ILE A 35 -5.78 3.81 1.10
N LYS A 36 -5.63 4.52 2.23
CA LYS A 36 -6.72 5.31 2.81
C LYS A 36 -7.20 6.41 1.86
N THR A 37 -6.30 7.11 1.16
CA THR A 37 -6.72 8.15 0.20
C THR A 37 -7.52 7.58 -0.96
N LEU A 38 -7.18 6.37 -1.43
CA LEU A 38 -7.95 5.67 -2.48
C LEU A 38 -9.35 5.26 -1.98
N ILE A 39 -9.43 4.72 -0.77
CA ILE A 39 -10.71 4.34 -0.15
C ILE A 39 -11.59 5.58 0.08
N ASP A 40 -11.02 6.67 0.58
CA ASP A 40 -11.73 7.94 0.81
C ASP A 40 -12.22 8.55 -0.53
N ALA A 41 -11.55 8.24 -1.65
CA ALA A 41 -11.98 8.59 -3.02
C ALA A 41 -13.02 7.62 -3.61
N GLY A 42 -13.48 6.61 -2.86
CA GLY A 42 -14.49 5.64 -3.29
C GLY A 42 -13.97 4.51 -4.16
N ILE A 43 -12.66 4.28 -4.18
CA ILE A 43 -12.04 3.16 -4.92
C ILE A 43 -11.94 1.95 -4.00
N GLU A 44 -12.37 0.79 -4.49
CA GLU A 44 -12.23 -0.47 -3.76
C GLU A 44 -10.81 -1.01 -3.92
N VAL A 45 -10.13 -1.28 -2.81
CA VAL A 45 -8.75 -1.81 -2.80
C VAL A 45 -8.76 -3.21 -2.20
N GLY A 46 -8.18 -4.17 -2.90
CA GLY A 46 -8.00 -5.56 -2.48
C GLY A 46 -6.56 -6.03 -2.56
#